data_AF-A0A8T9AJL9-F1
#
_entry.id   AF-A0A8T9AJL9-F1
#
_cell.length_a   1.000
_cell.length_b   1.000
_cell.length_c   1.000
_cell.angle_alpha   90.00
_cell.angle_beta   90.00
_cell.angle_gamma   90.00
#
_symmetry.space_group_name_H-M   'P 1'
#
loop_
_entity.id
_entity.type
_entity.pdbx_description
1 polymer ?
#
loop_
_entity_poly.entity_id
_entity_poly.type
_entity_poly.pdbx_seq_one_letter_code
_entity_poly.pdbx_strand_id
1 'polypeptide(L)'
;MSVTTDASRGRLIIPALGRLYSSLHDAGETLLRVVAGTFLAIHGSQKITNPFGAAEMVEGLGFYPGALWSLLLACTEFFGGIFIAIGFLVRP
;
A
#
# COMPACT_ATOMS: atom_id res chain seq x y z
N MET A 1 -15.29 18.44 34.02
CA MET A 1 -14.46 18.81 32.85
C MET A 1 -14.73 17.79 31.75
N SER A 2 -15.51 18.17 30.74
CA SER A 2 -15.76 17.29 29.58
C SER A 2 -14.59 17.45 28.63
N VAL A 3 -13.74 16.42 28.53
CA VAL A 3 -12.69 16.38 27.51
C VAL A 3 -13.38 16.05 26.21
N THR A 4 -13.76 17.07 25.44
CA THR A 4 -14.11 16.89 24.03
C THR A 4 -12.86 16.37 23.32
N THR A 5 -12.87 15.09 22.98
CA THR A 5 -11.96 14.49 22.02
C THR A 5 -12.22 15.12 20.66
N ASP A 6 -11.61 16.29 20.43
CA ASP A 6 -11.49 16.92 19.13
C ASP A 6 -10.50 16.09 18.31
N ALA A 7 -10.97 14.91 17.86
CA ALA A 7 -10.29 14.13 16.85
C ALA A 7 -10.28 15.01 15.59
N SER A 8 -9.19 15.76 15.43
CA SER A 8 -8.79 16.55 14.27
C SER A 8 -9.60 16.27 13.01
N ARG A 9 -10.78 16.91 12.88
CA ARG A 9 -11.46 17.01 11.59
C ARG A 9 -10.58 17.90 10.74
N GLY A 10 -9.70 17.26 9.95
CA GLY A 10 -8.85 17.94 9.00
C GLY A 10 -9.68 18.96 8.23
N ARG A 11 -9.26 20.23 8.26
CA ARG A 11 -9.98 21.30 7.56
C ARG A 11 -10.11 20.89 6.09
N LEU A 12 -11.34 20.75 5.62
CA LEU A 12 -11.61 20.38 4.24
C LEU A 12 -10.94 21.39 3.29
N ILE A 13 -10.31 20.90 2.22
CA ILE A 13 -9.68 21.76 1.19
C ILE A 13 -10.76 22.66 0.57
N ILE A 14 -11.92 22.09 0.23
CA ILE A 14 -13.09 22.82 -0.25
C ILE A 14 -14.27 22.51 0.69
N PRO A 15 -14.58 23.40 1.66
CA PRO A 15 -15.62 23.15 2.67
C PRO A 15 -17.01 22.87 2.10
N ALA A 16 -17.35 23.49 0.97
CA ALA A 16 -18.65 23.28 0.29
C ALA A 16 -18.87 21.83 -0.19
N LEU A 17 -17.80 21.04 -0.37
CA LEU A 17 -17.88 19.64 -0.83
C LEU A 17 -17.95 18.61 0.30
N GLY A 18 -18.17 19.03 1.56
CA GLY A 18 -18.09 18.14 2.72
C GLY A 18 -18.95 16.88 2.63
N ARG A 19 -20.18 16.98 2.10
CA ARG A 19 -21.07 15.82 1.94
C ARG A 19 -20.54 14.81 0.90
N LEU A 20 -19.92 15.30 -0.16
CA LEU A 20 -19.33 14.47 -1.21
C LEU A 20 -18.11 13.73 -0.67
N TYR A 21 -17.23 14.44 0.07
CA TYR A 21 -16.07 13.82 0.71
C TYR A 21 -16.49 12.73 1.69
N SER A 22 -17.49 12.97 2.53
CA SER A 22 -17.98 11.95 3.46
C SER A 22 -18.63 10.77 2.75
N SER A 23 -19.40 10.99 1.68
CA SER A 23 -20.06 9.89 0.94
C SER A 23 -19.10 9.03 0.13
N LEU A 24 -17.98 9.61 -0.32
CA LEU A 24 -16.99 8.91 -1.14
C LEU A 24 -15.80 8.38 -0.34
N HIS A 25 -15.70 8.67 0.96
CA HIS A 25 -14.52 8.34 1.77
C HIS A 25 -14.15 6.85 1.68
N ASP A 26 -15.08 5.98 2.08
CA ASP A 26 -14.85 4.53 2.13
C ASP A 26 -14.68 3.92 0.73
N ALA A 27 -15.45 4.43 -0.25
CA ALA A 27 -15.37 4.00 -1.64
C ALA A 27 -14.04 4.40 -2.27
N GLY A 28 -13.56 5.61 -1.98
CA GLY A 28 -12.28 6.13 -2.44
C GLY A 28 -11.10 5.36 -1.83
N GLU A 29 -11.14 5.08 -0.53
CA GLU A 29 -10.15 4.23 0.14
C GLU A 29 -10.13 2.82 -0.49
N THR A 30 -11.31 2.22 -0.68
CA THR A 30 -11.41 0.88 -1.26
C THR A 30 -10.90 0.84 -2.69
N LEU A 31 -11.27 1.83 -3.52
CA LEU A 31 -10.80 1.93 -4.89
C LEU A 31 -9.29 2.11 -4.96
N LEU A 32 -8.74 3.05 -4.17
CA LEU A 32 -7.30 3.30 -4.10
C LEU A 32 -6.55 2.03 -3.73
N ARG A 33 -7.05 1.32 -2.72
CA ARG A 33 -6.45 0.09 -2.23
C ARG A 33 -6.49 -1.03 -3.27
N VAL A 34 -7.64 -1.28 -3.91
CA VAL A 34 -7.76 -2.30 -4.96
C VAL A 34 -6.80 -1.97 -6.11
N VAL A 35 -6.82 -0.75 -6.61
CA VAL A 35 -5.98 -0.35 -7.75
C VAL A 35 -4.49 -0.44 -7.40
N ALA A 36 -4.06 0.17 -6.29
CA ALA A 36 -2.66 0.15 -5.89
C ALA A 36 -2.17 -1.27 -5.58
N GLY A 37 -2.96 -2.06 -4.86
CA GLY A 37 -2.63 -3.44 -4.53
C GLY A 37 -2.53 -4.34 -5.75
N THR A 38 -3.48 -4.23 -6.69
CA THR A 38 -3.45 -4.99 -7.94
C THR A 38 -2.25 -4.61 -8.80
N PHE A 39 -1.92 -3.33 -8.95
CA PHE A 39 -0.73 -2.91 -9.69
C PHE A 39 0.56 -3.42 -9.05
N LEU A 40 0.66 -3.37 -7.73
CA LEU A 40 1.80 -3.92 -7.01
C LEU A 40 1.91 -5.45 -7.22
N ALA A 41 0.80 -6.18 -7.15
CA ALA A 41 0.76 -7.62 -7.38
C ALA A 41 1.12 -8.00 -8.83
N ILE A 42 0.64 -7.25 -9.82
CA ILE A 42 1.02 -7.43 -11.23
C ILE A 42 2.53 -7.21 -11.40
N HIS A 43 3.08 -6.15 -10.79
CA HIS A 43 4.53 -5.92 -10.81
C HIS A 43 5.31 -7.05 -10.15
N GLY A 44 4.87 -7.51 -8.98
CA GLY A 44 5.49 -8.61 -8.25
C GLY A 44 5.35 -9.97 -8.93
N SER A 45 4.36 -10.16 -9.80
CA SER A 45 4.11 -11.44 -10.49
C SER A 45 5.29 -11.89 -11.36
N GLN A 46 6.01 -10.95 -11.97
CA GLN A 46 7.21 -11.23 -12.74
C GLN A 46 8.42 -11.53 -11.85
N LYS A 47 8.44 -10.99 -10.62
CA LYS A 47 9.53 -11.21 -9.67
C LYS A 47 9.38 -12.53 -8.91
N ILE A 48 8.15 -12.92 -8.57
CA ILE A 48 7.93 -14.15 -7.80
C ILE A 48 8.28 -15.42 -8.60
N THR A 49 8.28 -15.35 -9.94
CA THR A 49 8.75 -16.45 -10.81
C THR A 49 10.27 -16.62 -10.82
N ASN A 50 11.03 -15.57 -10.46
CA ASN A 50 12.47 -15.62 -10.25
C ASN A 50 12.84 -14.71 -9.06
N PRO A 51 12.59 -15.18 -7.80
CA PRO A 51 12.64 -14.31 -6.63
C PRO A 51 14.06 -13.81 -6.28
N PHE A 52 15.10 -14.42 -6.86
CA PHE A 52 16.49 -13.98 -6.70
C PHE A 52 16.99 -13.13 -7.89
N GLY A 53 16.16 -12.92 -8.90
CA GLY A 53 16.54 -12.24 -10.15
C GLY A 53 16.88 -10.75 -10.01
N ALA A 54 16.58 -10.14 -8.86
CA ALA A 54 16.91 -8.75 -8.56
C ALA A 54 18.09 -8.60 -7.58
N ALA A 55 18.82 -9.69 -7.26
CA ALA A 55 19.89 -9.67 -6.26
C ALA A 55 20.99 -8.63 -6.57
N GLU A 56 21.47 -8.58 -7.81
CA GLU A 56 22.48 -7.60 -8.23
C GLU A 56 21.92 -6.17 -8.22
N MET A 57 20.66 -6.00 -8.61
CA MET A 57 20.00 -4.69 -8.59
C MET A 57 19.90 -4.14 -7.16
N VAL A 58 19.46 -4.95 -6.19
CA VAL A 58 19.35 -4.51 -4.79
C VAL A 58 20.72 -4.30 -4.15
N GLU A 59 21.74 -5.09 -4.50
CA GLU A 59 23.13 -4.84 -4.07
C GLU A 59 23.67 -3.54 -4.64
N GLY A 60 23.35 -3.20 -5.89
CA GLY A 60 23.64 -1.90 -6.50
C GLY A 60 23.01 -0.71 -5.76
N LEU A 61 21.94 -0.95 -5.00
CA LEU A 61 21.31 0.03 -4.10
C LEU A 61 21.89 0.02 -2.68
N GLY A 62 22.88 -0.84 -2.39
CA GLY A 62 23.52 -0.98 -1.08
C GLY A 62 22.88 -2.01 -0.15
N PHE A 63 21.92 -2.81 -0.63
CA PHE A 63 21.25 -3.83 0.18
C PHE A 63 21.99 -5.18 0.09
N TYR A 64 22.81 -5.48 1.10
CA TYR A 64 23.50 -6.76 1.24
C TYR A 64 22.87 -7.60 2.37
N PRO A 65 22.77 -8.94 2.22
CA PRO A 65 23.08 -9.73 1.02
C PRO A 65 21.93 -9.67 -0.01
N GLY A 66 22.25 -9.57 -1.30
CA GLY A 66 21.26 -9.30 -2.36
C GLY A 66 20.20 -10.37 -2.52
N ALA A 67 20.57 -11.64 -2.35
CA ALA A 67 19.63 -12.75 -2.43
C ALA A 67 18.48 -12.62 -1.42
N LEU A 68 18.77 -12.21 -0.19
CA LEU A 68 17.76 -12.01 0.85
C LEU A 68 16.83 -10.86 0.46
N TRP A 69 17.39 -9.71 0.07
CA TRP A 69 16.62 -8.52 -0.26
C TRP A 69 15.82 -8.67 -1.55
N SER A 70 16.33 -9.39 -2.55
CA SER A 70 15.58 -9.73 -3.77
C SER A 70 14.39 -10.62 -3.45
N LEU A 71 14.56 -11.64 -2.60
CA LEU A 71 13.46 -12.51 -2.18
C LEU A 71 12.39 -11.72 -1.42
N LEU A 72 12.80 -10.89 -0.46
CA LEU A 72 11.87 -10.04 0.29
C LEU A 72 11.14 -9.08 -0.63
N LEU A 73 11.83 -8.44 -1.58
CA LEU A 73 11.24 -7.55 -2.58
C LEU A 73 10.16 -8.29 -3.41
N ALA A 74 10.48 -9.46 -3.95
CA ALA A 74 9.55 -10.25 -4.75
C ALA A 74 8.31 -10.68 -3.94
N CYS A 75 8.51 -11.16 -2.71
CA CYS A 75 7.44 -11.56 -1.81
C CYS A 75 6.54 -10.38 -1.40
N THR A 76 7.15 -9.23 -1.05
CA THR A 76 6.41 -8.03 -0.64
C THR A 76 5.61 -7.44 -1.78
N GLU A 77 6.16 -7.37 -3.00
CA GLU A 77 5.40 -6.85 -4.15
C GLU A 77 4.22 -7.77 -4.50
N PHE A 78 4.44 -9.08 -4.58
CA PHE A 78 3.38 -10.00 -4.99
C PHE A 78 2.32 -10.21 -3.89
N PHE A 79 2.71 -10.75 -2.74
CA PHE A 79 1.77 -11.05 -1.67
C PHE A 79 1.28 -9.79 -0.95
N GLY A 80 2.16 -8.81 -0.75
CA GLY A 80 1.76 -7.52 -0.19
C GLY A 80 0.78 -6.78 -1.09
N GLY A 81 0.95 -6.83 -2.43
CA GLY A 81 -0.02 -6.32 -3.39
C GLY A 81 -1.40 -6.97 -3.24
N ILE A 82 -1.45 -8.31 -3.11
CA ILE A 82 -2.69 -9.05 -2.86
C ILE A 82 -3.34 -8.64 -1.54
N PHE A 83 -2.56 -8.59 -0.46
CA PHE A 83 -3.05 -8.22 0.87
C PHE A 83 -3.61 -6.80 0.90
N ILE A 84 -2.92 -5.86 0.25
CA ILE A 84 -3.42 -4.51 0.02
C ILE A 84 -4.75 -4.61 -0.72
N ALA A 85 -4.80 -5.22 -1.92
CA ALA A 85 -6.01 -5.23 -2.75
C ALA A 85 -7.25 -5.76 -2.00
N ILE A 86 -7.12 -6.82 -1.19
CA ILE A 86 -8.23 -7.42 -0.44
C ILE A 86 -8.50 -6.75 0.92
N GLY A 87 -7.62 -5.85 1.38
CA GLY A 87 -7.74 -5.20 2.70
C GLY A 87 -7.27 -6.04 3.88
N PHE A 88 -6.41 -7.03 3.66
CA PHE A 88 -5.83 -7.86 4.73
C PHE A 88 -4.68 -7.14 5.43
N LEU A 89 -4.78 -6.95 6.75
CA LEU A 89 -3.79 -6.24 7.59
C LEU A 89 -3.54 -4.77 7.20
N VAL A 90 -4.48 -4.13 6.49
CA VAL A 90 -4.34 -2.73 6.03
C VAL A 90 -4.95 -1.72 7.02
N ARG A 91 -5.75 -2.18 7.98
CA ARG A 91 -6.36 -1.36 9.05
C ARG A 91 -6.57 -2.17 10.35
N PRO A 92 -6.36 -1.55 11.54
CA PRO A 92 -6.67 -2.17 12.84
C PRO A 92 -8.17 -2.32 13.09
#